data_AF-A0A8J3SVL7-F1
#
_entry.id   AF-A0A8J3SVL7-F1
#
_cell.length_a   1.000
_cell.length_b   1.000
_cell.length_c   1.000
_cell.angle_alpha   90.00
_cell.angle_beta   90.00
_cell.angle_gamma   90.00
#
_symmetry.space_group_name_H-M   'P 1'
#
loop_
_entity.id
_entity.type
_entity.pdbx_description
1 polymer ?
#
loop_
_entity_poly.entity_id
_entity_poly.type
_entity_poly.pdbx_seq_one_letter_code
_entity_poly.pdbx_strand_id
1 'polypeptide(L)'
;MSRVQLALRVADLEGSIAFYPKLFGAAPAERREGYANFAIAEPPLKLVLIEGETGQDTRLDHLGVEVASTEEVDAAIERLKQAGLATFEENDTSCCYAVQDKVWVHGPGAEPWEVYVVKADADTLGKSAAITAGGDACCGTTACCIPGGKVTDATPTTS
;
A
#
# COMPACT_ATOMS: atom_id res chain seq x y z
N MET A 1 -19.44 10.69 4.06
CA MET A 1 -18.59 11.28 5.12
C MET A 1 -17.25 10.60 5.04
N SER A 2 -16.18 11.37 4.89
CA SER A 2 -14.82 10.83 4.77
C SER A 2 -14.21 10.49 6.13
N ARG A 3 -13.19 9.64 6.13
CA ARG A 3 -12.39 9.29 7.31
C ARG A 3 -10.91 9.20 6.98
N VAL A 4 -10.06 9.38 7.99
CA VAL A 4 -8.62 9.17 7.84
C VAL A 4 -8.34 7.67 7.72
N GLN A 5 -7.43 7.29 6.84
CA GLN A 5 -6.75 6.01 6.88
C GLN A 5 -5.37 6.15 7.52
N LEU A 6 -5.06 5.26 8.46
CA LEU A 6 -3.73 5.10 9.03
C LEU A 6 -3.26 3.67 8.73
N ALA A 7 -2.27 3.54 7.85
CA ALA A 7 -1.63 2.27 7.57
C ALA A 7 -0.31 2.16 8.34
N LEU A 8 -0.19 1.11 9.14
CA LEU A 8 0.98 0.84 9.96
C LEU A 8 1.62 -0.47 9.55
N ARG A 9 2.95 -0.46 9.45
CA ARG A 9 3.75 -1.68 9.35
C ARG A 9 4.13 -2.14 10.74
N VAL A 10 3.68 -3.33 11.11
CA VAL A 10 3.81 -3.90 12.46
C VAL A 10 4.62 -5.20 12.42
N ALA A 11 5.58 -5.36 13.33
CA ALA A 11 6.42 -6.57 13.39
C ALA A 11 5.73 -7.79 14.00
N ASP A 12 4.66 -7.57 14.78
CA ASP A 12 3.79 -8.61 15.34
C ASP A 12 2.34 -8.28 15.03
N LEU A 13 1.84 -8.85 13.93
CA LEU A 13 0.47 -8.62 13.47
C LEU A 13 -0.55 -9.16 14.47
N GLU A 14 -0.35 -10.35 15.01
CA GLU A 14 -1.30 -10.97 15.96
C GLU A 14 -1.33 -10.22 17.29
N GLY A 15 -0.17 -9.79 17.80
CA GLY A 15 -0.08 -8.91 18.97
C GLY A 15 -0.80 -7.58 18.74
N SER A 16 -0.66 -7.00 17.55
CA SER A 16 -1.36 -5.77 17.16
C SER A 16 -2.86 -5.97 17.05
N ILE A 17 -3.32 -7.07 16.45
CA ILE A 17 -4.74 -7.46 16.36
C ILE A 17 -5.33 -7.69 17.75
N ALA A 18 -4.56 -8.14 18.73
CA ALA A 18 -5.00 -8.26 20.11
C ALA A 18 -5.02 -6.91 20.88
N PHE A 19 -4.22 -5.93 20.43
CA PHE A 19 -4.09 -4.62 21.06
C PHE A 19 -5.18 -3.64 20.61
N TYR A 20 -5.37 -3.43 19.31
CA TYR A 20 -6.25 -2.38 18.78
C TYR A 20 -7.74 -2.53 19.14
N PRO A 21 -8.32 -3.74 19.28
CA PRO A 21 -9.67 -3.87 19.83
C PRO A 21 -9.81 -3.34 21.25
N LYS A 22 -8.77 -3.40 22.08
CA LYS A 22 -8.79 -2.86 23.43
C LYS A 22 -8.72 -1.33 23.42
N LEU A 23 -8.00 -0.76 22.45
CA LEU A 23 -7.86 0.68 22.29
C LEU A 23 -9.14 1.33 21.76
N PHE A 24 -9.75 0.75 20.72
CA PHE A 24 -10.87 1.36 20.01
C PHE A 24 -12.24 0.72 20.31
N GLY A 25 -12.27 -0.37 21.08
CA GLY A 25 -13.52 -1.08 21.38
C GLY A 25 -14.16 -1.76 20.17
N ALA A 26 -13.40 -1.97 19.08
CA ALA A 26 -13.90 -2.53 17.83
C ALA A 26 -13.06 -3.72 17.37
N ALA A 27 -13.71 -4.78 16.91
CA ALA A 27 -13.04 -5.92 16.28
C ALA A 27 -12.49 -5.52 14.90
N PRO A 28 -11.48 -6.25 14.37
CA PRO A 28 -11.08 -6.10 12.97
C PRO A 28 -12.28 -6.31 12.05
N ALA A 29 -12.44 -5.42 11.06
CA ALA A 29 -13.45 -5.59 10.02
C ALA A 29 -13.03 -6.68 9.03
N GLU A 30 -11.73 -6.86 8.82
CA GLU A 30 -11.17 -7.85 7.91
C GLU A 30 -9.83 -8.36 8.40
N ARG A 31 -9.55 -9.65 8.16
CA ARG A 31 -8.27 -10.32 8.45
C ARG A 31 -7.87 -11.21 7.28
N ARG A 32 -6.60 -11.15 6.90
CA ARG A 32 -5.95 -12.02 5.91
C ARG A 32 -4.53 -12.34 6.40
N GLU A 33 -3.85 -13.24 5.72
CA GLU A 33 -2.42 -13.48 5.97
C GLU A 33 -1.64 -12.19 5.73
N GLY A 34 -0.83 -11.77 6.70
CA GLY A 34 -0.03 -10.54 6.65
C GLY A 34 -0.82 -9.22 6.69
N TYR A 35 -2.14 -9.24 6.93
CA TYR A 35 -2.98 -8.05 6.83
C TYR A 35 -4.20 -8.07 7.76
N ALA A 36 -4.52 -6.93 8.36
CA ALA A 36 -5.81 -6.70 9.00
C ALA A 36 -6.25 -5.24 8.85
N ASN A 37 -7.57 -4.99 8.83
CA ASN A 37 -8.08 -3.65 8.92
C ASN A 37 -9.24 -3.51 9.91
N PHE A 38 -9.44 -2.29 10.39
CA PHE A 38 -10.51 -1.91 11.30
C PHE A 38 -11.27 -0.72 10.72
N ALA A 39 -12.60 -0.76 10.84
CA ALA A 39 -13.47 0.35 10.54
C ALA A 39 -14.00 0.92 11.86
N ILE A 40 -13.37 1.98 12.36
CA ILE A 40 -13.76 2.63 13.62
C ILE A 40 -14.77 3.73 13.29
N ALA A 41 -15.90 3.72 14.00
CA ALA A 41 -16.97 4.70 13.82
C ALA A 41 -16.67 6.03 14.54
N GLU A 42 -16.17 5.95 15.77
CA GLU A 42 -15.86 7.12 16.60
C GLU A 42 -14.55 6.91 17.38
N PRO A 43 -13.48 7.66 17.06
CA PRO A 43 -13.37 8.60 15.94
C PRO A 43 -13.44 7.89 14.56
N PRO A 44 -13.95 8.54 13.51
CA PRO A 44 -13.97 7.97 12.16
C PRO A 44 -12.54 7.67 11.67
N LEU A 45 -12.19 6.39 11.59
CA LEU A 45 -10.84 5.93 11.25
C LEU A 45 -10.89 4.59 10.52
N LYS A 46 -10.15 4.50 9.41
CA LYS A 46 -9.76 3.23 8.80
C LYS A 46 -8.34 2.91 9.29
N LEU A 47 -8.20 1.94 10.18
CA LEU A 47 -6.87 1.49 10.61
C LEU A 47 -6.48 0.26 9.78
N VAL A 48 -5.31 0.30 9.16
CA VAL A 48 -4.76 -0.81 8.37
C VAL A 48 -3.46 -1.26 9.01
N LEU A 49 -3.33 -2.57 9.22
CA LEU A 49 -2.14 -3.22 9.75
C LEU A 49 -1.55 -4.11 8.67
N ILE A 50 -0.29 -3.88 8.36
CA ILE A 50 0.49 -4.64 7.38
C ILE A 50 1.63 -5.32 8.12
N GLU A 51 1.76 -6.62 7.96
CA GLU A 51 2.86 -7.35 8.58
C GLU A 51 4.21 -6.88 8.03
N GLY A 52 5.12 -6.57 8.95
CA GLY A 52 6.49 -6.19 8.69
C GLY A 52 7.47 -7.28 9.11
N GLU A 53 8.75 -6.95 9.05
CA GLU A 53 9.80 -7.84 9.52
C GLU A 53 9.80 -7.95 11.05
N THR A 54 9.95 -9.16 11.56
CA THR A 54 10.04 -9.42 13.00
C THR A 54 11.21 -8.65 13.63
N GLY A 55 10.96 -8.06 14.81
CA GLY A 55 11.97 -7.32 15.57
C GLY A 55 12.16 -5.86 15.16
N GLN A 56 11.40 -5.37 14.18
CA GLN A 56 11.35 -3.94 13.83
C GLN A 56 10.32 -3.20 14.69
N ASP A 57 10.58 -1.93 14.97
CA ASP A 57 9.59 -1.05 15.56
C ASP A 57 8.44 -0.79 14.58
N THR A 58 7.24 -0.57 15.12
CA THR A 58 6.09 -0.16 14.29
C THR A 58 6.37 1.18 13.63
N ARG A 59 6.09 1.28 12.33
CA ARG A 59 6.29 2.50 11.55
C ARG A 59 5.11 2.82 10.66
N LEU A 60 5.01 4.09 10.28
CA LEU A 60 4.06 4.53 9.27
C LEU A 60 4.37 3.83 7.94
N ASP A 61 3.35 3.25 7.32
CA ASP A 61 3.44 2.72 5.96
C ASP A 61 2.95 3.78 4.97
N HIS A 62 1.70 4.21 5.12
CA HIS A 62 1.10 5.33 4.38
C HIS A 62 -0.12 5.90 5.10
N LEU A 63 -0.59 7.05 4.61
CA LEU A 63 -1.78 7.73 5.10
C LEU A 63 -2.82 7.81 4.01
N GLY A 64 -4.07 8.00 4.39
CA GLY A 64 -5.11 8.21 3.40
C GLY A 64 -6.33 8.98 3.89
N VAL A 65 -7.18 9.32 2.93
CA VAL A 65 -8.53 9.84 3.15
C VAL A 65 -9.49 8.95 2.36
N GLU A 66 -10.25 8.13 3.09
CA GLU A 66 -11.32 7.34 2.50
C GLU A 66 -12.54 8.24 2.29
N VAL A 67 -12.95 8.37 1.03
CA VAL A 67 -14.09 9.21 0.61
C VAL A 67 -15.30 8.35 0.24
N ALA A 68 -16.46 8.98 0.09
CA ALA A 68 -17.72 8.24 -0.06
C ALA A 68 -18.03 7.81 -1.50
N SER A 69 -17.40 8.44 -2.50
CA SER A 69 -17.70 8.17 -3.90
C SER A 69 -16.52 8.46 -4.84
N THR A 70 -16.59 7.94 -6.06
CA THR A 70 -15.61 8.21 -7.12
C THR A 70 -15.56 9.69 -7.46
N GLU A 71 -16.69 10.39 -7.47
CA GLU A 71 -16.75 11.83 -7.75
C GLU A 71 -15.96 12.66 -6.71
N GLU A 72 -15.92 12.21 -5.45
CA GLU A 72 -15.08 12.83 -4.42
C GLU A 72 -13.57 12.59 -4.67
N VAL A 73 -13.20 11.44 -5.25
CA VAL A 73 -11.82 11.17 -5.69
C VAL A 73 -11.45 12.06 -6.88
N ASP A 74 -12.31 12.16 -7.89
CA ASP A 74 -12.11 13.01 -9.07
C ASP A 74 -11.93 14.48 -8.67
N ALA A 75 -12.79 14.98 -7.76
CA ALA A 75 -12.66 16.33 -7.21
C ALA A 75 -11.34 16.53 -6.45
N ALA A 76 -10.85 15.50 -5.75
CA ALA A 76 -9.55 15.55 -5.09
C ALA A 76 -8.40 15.61 -6.11
N ILE A 77 -8.45 14.81 -7.18
CA ILE A 77 -7.48 14.83 -8.28
C ILE A 77 -7.36 16.24 -8.87
N GLU A 78 -8.49 16.83 -9.27
CA GLU A 78 -8.51 18.16 -9.88
C GLU A 78 -7.91 19.21 -8.94
N ARG A 79 -8.34 19.21 -7.67
CA ARG A 79 -7.84 20.14 -6.65
C ARG A 79 -6.33 20.00 -6.41
N LEU A 80 -5.81 18.77 -6.33
CA LEU A 80 -4.40 18.50 -6.07
C LEU A 80 -3.52 18.92 -7.27
N LYS A 81 -3.97 18.64 -8.50
CA LYS A 81 -3.32 19.11 -9.73
C LYS A 81 -3.28 20.63 -9.82
N GLN A 82 -4.40 21.30 -9.54
CA GLN A 82 -4.49 22.77 -9.53
C GLN A 82 -3.56 23.39 -8.49
N ALA A 83 -3.32 22.70 -7.37
CA ALA A 83 -2.36 23.11 -6.35
C ALA A 83 -0.89 22.84 -6.72
N GLY A 84 -0.62 22.26 -7.90
CA GLY A 84 0.73 21.96 -8.37
C GLY A 84 1.38 20.75 -7.70
N LEU A 85 0.60 19.88 -7.05
CA LEU A 85 1.11 18.66 -6.45
C LEU A 85 1.29 17.59 -7.52
N ALA A 86 2.40 16.85 -7.44
CA ALA A 86 2.62 15.69 -8.31
C ALA A 86 1.63 14.58 -7.92
N THR A 87 0.63 14.35 -8.75
CA THR A 87 -0.39 13.32 -8.55
C THR A 87 -0.06 12.07 -9.37
N PHE A 88 -0.21 10.91 -8.75
CA PHE A 88 -0.22 9.62 -9.45
C PHE A 88 -1.60 8.99 -9.30
N GLU A 89 -2.30 8.80 -10.41
CA GLU A 89 -3.67 8.28 -10.44
C GLU A 89 -3.67 6.78 -10.74
N GLU A 90 -4.41 6.03 -9.93
CA GLU A 90 -4.69 4.61 -10.10
C GLU A 90 -6.23 4.46 -10.19
N ASN A 91 -6.76 4.31 -11.41
CA ASN A 91 -8.19 4.06 -11.64
C ASN A 91 -8.43 2.57 -11.85
N ASP A 92 -9.55 2.04 -11.32
CA ASP A 92 -9.94 0.62 -11.43
C ASP A 92 -8.82 -0.38 -11.09
N THR A 93 -7.91 0.02 -10.20
CA THR A 93 -6.76 -0.81 -9.85
C THR A 93 -7.14 -1.71 -8.68
N SER A 94 -7.08 -3.03 -8.90
CA SER A 94 -7.15 -3.98 -7.80
C SER A 94 -5.84 -3.85 -7.02
N CYS A 95 -5.88 -3.23 -5.84
CA CYS A 95 -4.77 -3.27 -4.89
C CYS A 95 -5.33 -3.65 -3.53
N CYS A 96 -4.72 -4.64 -2.89
CA CYS A 96 -5.14 -5.12 -1.57
C CYS A 96 -6.63 -5.50 -1.49
N TYR A 97 -7.09 -6.40 -2.37
CA TYR A 97 -8.42 -7.01 -2.20
C TYR A 97 -9.58 -6.01 -2.24
N ALA A 98 -9.45 -4.91 -3.00
CA ALA A 98 -10.55 -4.00 -3.30
C ALA A 98 -10.40 -3.38 -4.69
N VAL A 99 -11.53 -3.09 -5.35
CA VAL A 99 -11.56 -2.21 -6.53
C VAL A 99 -11.64 -0.77 -6.03
N GLN A 100 -10.65 0.04 -6.37
CA GLN A 100 -10.53 1.41 -5.88
C GLN A 100 -10.22 2.37 -7.03
N ASP A 101 -10.80 3.57 -6.95
CA ASP A 101 -10.27 4.75 -7.62
C ASP A 101 -9.43 5.51 -6.61
N LYS A 102 -8.22 5.91 -6.99
CA LYS A 102 -7.25 6.47 -6.06
C LYS A 102 -6.31 7.47 -6.70
N VAL A 103 -5.96 8.48 -5.93
CA VAL A 103 -4.86 9.41 -6.24
C VAL A 103 -3.85 9.43 -5.11
N TRP A 104 -2.57 9.33 -5.47
CA TRP A 104 -1.43 9.42 -4.58
C TRP A 104 -0.74 10.78 -4.70
N VAL A 105 -0.30 11.30 -3.56
CA VAL A 105 0.64 12.42 -3.43
C VAL A 105 1.65 12.12 -2.32
N HIS A 106 2.77 12.83 -2.30
CA HIS A 106 3.74 12.76 -1.22
C HIS A 106 3.83 14.09 -0.51
N GLY A 107 3.94 14.06 0.81
CA GLY A 107 4.28 15.25 1.57
C GLY A 107 5.76 15.62 1.43
N PRO A 108 6.18 16.77 1.96
CA PRO A 108 7.57 17.23 1.89
C PRO A 108 8.57 16.28 2.56
N GLY A 109 8.12 15.47 3.52
CA GLY A 109 8.92 14.45 4.21
C GLY A 109 8.93 13.09 3.49
N ALA A 110 8.41 13.02 2.27
CA ALA A 110 8.21 11.81 1.48
C ALA A 110 7.19 10.82 2.07
N GLU A 111 6.36 11.25 3.01
CA GLU A 111 5.25 10.43 3.51
C GLU A 111 4.15 10.31 2.43
N PRO A 112 3.74 9.09 2.04
CA PRO A 112 2.74 8.89 1.00
C PRO A 112 1.32 9.09 1.54
N TRP A 113 0.49 9.75 0.74
CA TRP A 113 -0.93 9.99 1.00
C TRP A 113 -1.77 9.53 -0.18
N GLU A 114 -2.85 8.80 0.11
CA GLU A 114 -3.89 8.46 -0.86
C GLU A 114 -5.23 9.16 -0.56
N VAL A 115 -5.97 9.54 -1.60
CA VAL A 115 -7.41 9.79 -1.51
C VAL A 115 -8.10 8.73 -2.35
N TYR A 116 -9.00 7.96 -1.74
CA TYR A 116 -9.56 6.77 -2.38
C TYR A 116 -10.99 6.48 -1.96
N VAL A 117 -11.70 5.73 -2.81
CA VAL A 117 -13.00 5.13 -2.50
C VAL A 117 -12.90 3.61 -2.62
N VAL A 118 -13.52 2.88 -1.70
CA VAL A 118 -13.69 1.42 -1.82
C VAL A 118 -14.98 1.14 -2.61
N LYS A 119 -14.87 0.59 -3.82
CA LYS A 119 -16.03 0.31 -4.68
C LYS A 119 -16.58 -1.10 -4.45
N ALA A 120 -15.70 -2.05 -4.17
CA ALA A 120 -16.03 -3.45 -3.84
C ALA A 120 -14.82 -4.14 -3.18
N ASP A 121 -15.07 -5.17 -2.36
CA ASP A 121 -14.05 -6.13 -1.96
C ASP A 121 -13.62 -6.97 -3.19
N ALA A 122 -12.35 -7.37 -3.24
CA ALA A 122 -11.76 -8.23 -4.24
C ALA A 122 -11.07 -9.42 -3.56
N ASP A 123 -11.01 -10.57 -4.22
CA ASP A 123 -10.51 -11.80 -3.61
C ASP A 123 -9.00 -12.02 -3.80
N THR A 124 -8.29 -11.09 -4.47
CA THR A 124 -6.85 -11.19 -4.78
C THR A 124 -6.01 -9.95 -4.38
N LEU A 125 -4.77 -10.20 -3.92
CA LEU A 125 -3.77 -9.16 -3.65
C LEU A 125 -3.24 -8.63 -4.99
N GLY A 126 -3.65 -7.44 -5.38
CA GLY A 126 -3.05 -6.78 -6.54
C GLY A 126 -1.81 -5.98 -6.17
N LYS A 127 -0.89 -5.85 -7.13
CA LYS A 127 0.34 -5.07 -7.00
C LYS A 127 0.02 -3.59 -7.27
N SER A 128 0.17 -2.73 -6.27
CA SER A 128 0.31 -1.29 -6.53
C SER A 128 1.58 -1.05 -7.33
N ALA A 129 1.52 -0.09 -8.26
CA ALA A 129 2.71 0.41 -8.93
C ALA A 129 3.48 1.29 -7.94
N ALA A 130 4.21 0.66 -7.01
CA ALA A 130 5.21 1.36 -6.23
C ALA A 130 6.22 1.95 -7.22
N ILE A 131 6.28 3.27 -7.29
CA ILE A 131 7.29 3.98 -8.09
C ILE A 131 8.63 3.72 -7.39
N THR A 132 9.33 2.69 -7.87
CA THR A 132 10.72 2.43 -7.51
C THR A 132 11.58 3.59 -8.01
N ALA A 133 11.95 4.50 -7.11
CA ALA A 133 13.16 5.27 -7.27
C ALA A 133 14.37 4.36 -6.97
N GLY A 134 14.70 3.50 -7.93
CA GLY A 134 15.99 2.80 -8.02
C GLY A 134 16.15 1.49 -7.24
N GLY A 135 16.27 0.38 -7.98
CA GLY A 135 17.13 -0.76 -7.64
C GLY A 135 16.54 -1.89 -6.79
N ASP A 136 16.35 -3.05 -7.43
CA ASP A 136 16.22 -4.43 -6.91
C ASP A 136 15.98 -4.68 -5.41
N ALA A 137 14.82 -5.27 -5.11
CA ALA A 137 14.67 -6.42 -4.20
C ALA A 137 13.36 -7.15 -4.59
N CYS A 138 13.34 -8.37 -5.13
CA CYS A 138 13.81 -9.67 -4.62
C CYS A 138 13.07 -10.17 -3.37
N CYS A 139 11.94 -10.85 -3.57
CA CYS A 139 11.53 -11.98 -2.72
C CYS A 139 11.28 -13.19 -3.62
N GLY A 140 12.14 -14.20 -3.49
CA GLY A 140 12.21 -15.34 -4.39
C GLY A 140 11.38 -16.54 -3.96
N THR A 141 11.14 -17.42 -4.93
CA THR A 141 11.42 -18.84 -4.75
C THR A 141 11.78 -19.46 -6.11
N THR A 142 12.74 -20.35 -6.03
CA THR A 142 13.44 -21.17 -7.02
C THR A 142 12.70 -21.56 -8.31
N ALA A 143 13.46 -21.45 -9.41
CA ALA A 143 13.34 -22.16 -10.69
C ALA A 143 12.25 -21.75 -11.70
N CYS A 144 12.65 -21.00 -12.73
CA CYS A 144 12.49 -21.49 -14.10
C CYS A 144 13.52 -20.86 -15.07
N CYS A 145 14.38 -21.73 -15.60
CA CYS A 145 14.64 -21.84 -17.04
C CYS A 145 15.41 -20.71 -17.73
N ILE A 146 16.74 -20.91 -17.85
CA ILE A 146 17.61 -20.29 -18.84
C ILE A 146 17.18 -20.72 -20.25
N PRO A 147 17.03 -19.81 -21.24
CA PRO A 147 17.24 -20.16 -22.64
C PRO A 147 18.66 -19.79 -23.04
N GLY A 148 19.42 -20.80 -23.47
CA GLY A 148 20.77 -20.63 -23.96
C GLY A 148 20.87 -19.85 -25.27
N GLY A 149 21.98 -19.15 -25.42
CA GLY A 149 22.50 -18.62 -26.68
C GLY A 149 24.01 -18.50 -26.57
N LYS A 150 24.72 -19.28 -27.39
CA LYS A 150 26.16 -19.57 -27.34
C LYS A 150 27.05 -18.40 -27.80
N VAL A 151 28.21 -18.26 -27.09
CA VAL A 151 29.61 -18.14 -27.59
C VAL A 151 29.92 -16.85 -28.41
N THR A 152 30.92 -16.03 -28.05
CA THR A 152 32.36 -16.31 -28.27
C THR A 152 33.30 -15.67 -27.24
N ASP A 153 34.33 -16.47 -26.94
CA ASP A 153 35.56 -16.17 -26.21
C ASP A 153 36.37 -15.02 -26.85
N ALA A 154 36.86 -14.09 -26.02
CA ALA A 154 37.99 -13.22 -26.35
C ALA A 154 38.67 -12.77 -25.05
N THR A 155 39.72 -13.49 -24.68
CA THR A 155 40.64 -13.19 -23.57
C THR A 155 41.35 -11.85 -23.79
N PRO A 156 41.50 -10.98 -22.78
CA PRO A 156 42.54 -9.96 -22.80
C PRO A 156 43.77 -10.45 -22.04
N THR A 157 44.88 -10.53 -22.78
CA THR A 157 46.24 -10.70 -22.26
C THR A 157 46.64 -9.50 -21.41
N THR A 158 47.21 -9.76 -20.23
CA THR A 158 47.88 -8.79 -19.37
C THR A 158 49.25 -8.40 -19.92
N SER A 159 49.51 -7.10 -20.11
CA SER A 159 50.69 -6.34 -19.66
C SER A 159 50.53 -4.87 -20.06
#